data_AF-A0A388PUQ0-F1
#
_entry.id   AF-A0A388PUQ0-F1
#
_cell.length_a   1.000
_cell.length_b   1.000
_cell.length_c   1.000
_cell.angle_alpha   90.00
_cell.angle_beta   90.00
_cell.angle_gamma   90.00
#
_symmetry.space_group_name_H-M   'P 1'
#
loop_
_entity.id
_entity.type
_entity.pdbx_description
1 polymer ?
#
loop_
_entity_poly.entity_id
_entity_poly.type
_entity_poly.pdbx_seq_one_letter_code
_entity_poly.pdbx_strand_id
1 'polypeptide(L)'
;MISAGTSVNESVNIILEEGAKPSGVAISIDREEKGSGSLSAIEEIKEAHHLPVCHLTSLQEIMRYIERHEDYASHMGAMRVYQKEYGITA
;
A
#
# COMPACT_ATOMS: atom_id res chain seq x y z
N MET A 1 2.01 -5.34 4.37
CA MET A 1 1.29 -4.86 3.16
C MET A 1 -0.21 -4.93 3.42
N ILE A 2 -1.00 -4.16 2.69
CA ILE A 2 -2.47 -4.25 2.68
C ILE A 2 -2.88 -4.82 1.33
N SER A 3 -3.71 -5.87 1.31
CA SER A 3 -4.26 -6.44 0.07
C SER A 3 -5.68 -5.92 -0.18
N ALA A 4 -6.66 -6.40 0.59
CA ALA A 4 -8.07 -6.02 0.47
C ALA A 4 -8.57 -5.17 1.66
N GLY A 5 -7.68 -4.74 2.55
CA GLY A 5 -8.02 -3.95 3.74
C GLY A 5 -8.83 -4.67 4.82
N THR A 6 -9.30 -5.90 4.57
CA THR A 6 -10.20 -6.65 5.46
C THR A 6 -9.68 -6.77 6.89
N SER A 7 -8.42 -7.17 7.07
CA SER A 7 -7.82 -7.32 8.40
C SER A 7 -7.64 -5.99 9.14
N VAL A 8 -7.41 -4.90 8.40
CA VAL A 8 -7.32 -3.55 8.98
C VAL A 8 -8.70 -3.09 9.41
N ASN A 9 -9.73 -3.28 8.58
CA ASN A 9 -11.11 -2.93 8.92
C ASN A 9 -11.58 -3.68 10.17
N GLU A 10 -11.33 -4.98 10.26
CA GLU A 10 -11.67 -5.79 11.43
C GLU A 10 -10.95 -5.28 12.70
N SER A 11 -9.64 -5.03 12.60
CA SER A 11 -8.86 -4.52 13.73
C SER A 11 -9.32 -3.15 14.19
N VAL A 12 -9.65 -2.24 13.26
CA VAL A 12 -10.18 -0.90 13.59
C VAL A 12 -11.53 -1.01 14.29
N ASN A 13 -12.43 -1.87 13.79
CA ASN A 13 -13.74 -2.09 14.41
C ASN A 13 -13.60 -2.61 15.85
N ILE A 14 -12.74 -3.59 16.10
CA ILE A 14 -12.49 -4.12 17.45
C ILE A 14 -11.98 -3.01 18.39
N ILE A 15 -11.03 -2.19 17.94
CA ILE A 15 -10.50 -1.08 18.75
C ILE A 15 -11.62 -0.08 19.12
N LEU A 16 -12.50 0.24 18.17
CA LEU A 16 -13.63 1.16 18.38
C LEU A 16 -14.69 0.56 19.31
N GLU A 17 -15.00 -0.73 19.16
CA GLU A 17 -15.95 -1.46 20.01
C GLU A 17 -15.51 -1.51 21.47
N GLU A 18 -14.20 -1.61 21.71
CA GLU A 18 -13.60 -1.52 23.05
C GLU A 18 -13.49 -0.07 23.58
N GLY A 19 -14.02 0.91 22.85
CA GLY A 19 -14.05 2.32 23.25
C GLY A 19 -12.72 3.06 23.10
N ALA A 20 -11.73 2.46 22.45
CA ALA A 20 -10.46 3.08 22.15
C ALA A 20 -10.48 3.82 20.81
N LYS A 21 -9.52 4.74 20.61
CA LYS A 21 -9.35 5.46 19.34
C LYS A 21 -8.10 4.94 18.61
N PRO A 22 -8.24 4.35 17.41
CA PRO A 22 -7.09 3.99 16.60
C PRO A 22 -6.30 5.25 16.22
N SER A 23 -4.98 5.19 16.28
CA SER A 23 -4.10 6.33 15.98
C SER A 23 -3.55 6.32 14.56
N GLY A 24 -3.54 5.16 13.90
CA GLY A 24 -2.98 4.99 12.55
C GLY A 24 -2.72 3.53 12.21
N VAL A 25 -2.26 3.29 11.00
CA VAL A 25 -1.89 1.97 10.47
C VAL A 25 -0.45 2.00 9.98
N ALA A 26 0.36 1.04 10.41
CA ALA A 26 1.75 0.89 9.95
C ALA A 26 1.90 -0.39 9.14
N ILE A 27 2.51 -0.30 7.96
CA ILE A 27 2.72 -1.43 7.06
C ILE A 27 4.16 -1.53 6.57
N SER A 28 4.53 -2.70 6.08
CA SER A 28 5.85 -2.91 5.47
C SER A 28 5.97 -2.20 4.12
N ILE A 29 5.16 -2.62 3.14
CA ILE A 29 5.26 -2.17 1.75
C ILE A 29 3.92 -1.57 1.32
N ASP A 30 3.98 -0.37 0.78
CA ASP A 30 2.96 0.22 -0.07
C ASP A 30 3.19 -0.22 -1.52
N ARG A 31 2.23 -0.96 -2.07
CA ARG A 31 2.35 -1.48 -3.42
C ARG A 31 1.99 -0.44 -4.49
N GLU A 32 1.39 0.68 -4.11
CA GLU A 32 0.93 1.72 -5.04
C GLU A 32 0.02 1.15 -6.15
N GLU A 33 -0.76 0.13 -5.81
CA GLU A 33 -1.65 -0.59 -6.74
C GLU A 33 -3.11 -0.24 -6.48
N LYS A 34 -3.89 -0.21 -7.56
CA LYS A 34 -5.35 -0.14 -7.50
C LYS A 34 -5.91 -1.39 -6.79
N GLY A 35 -6.88 -1.17 -5.91
CA GLY A 35 -7.71 -2.21 -5.34
C GLY A 35 -8.78 -2.68 -6.34
N SER A 36 -9.98 -2.97 -5.85
CA SER A 36 -11.12 -3.33 -6.71
C SER A 36 -11.65 -2.14 -7.53
N GLY A 37 -11.30 -0.91 -7.15
CA GLY A 37 -11.71 0.33 -7.80
C GLY A 37 -10.54 1.13 -8.37
N SER A 38 -10.69 2.46 -8.42
CA SER A 38 -9.62 3.38 -8.85
C SER A 38 -8.64 3.74 -7.74
N LEU A 39 -9.03 3.51 -6.47
CA LEU A 39 -8.22 3.78 -5.28
C LEU A 39 -7.34 2.58 -4.94
N SER A 40 -6.20 2.84 -4.32
CA SER A 40 -5.41 1.83 -3.63
C SER A 40 -6.08 1.41 -2.32
N ALA A 41 -5.73 0.22 -1.82
CA ALA A 41 -6.21 -0.24 -0.51
C ALA A 41 -5.82 0.70 0.64
N ILE A 42 -4.75 1.48 0.49
CA ILE A 42 -4.33 2.49 1.48
C ILE A 42 -5.24 3.72 1.41
N GLU A 43 -5.57 4.20 0.21
CA GLU A 43 -6.50 5.32 0.02
C GLU A 43 -7.89 4.96 0.55
N GLU A 44 -8.38 3.74 0.25
CA GLU A 44 -9.65 3.24 0.77
C GLU A 44 -9.69 3.27 2.32
N ILE A 45 -8.60 2.86 2.99
CA ILE A 45 -8.53 2.89 4.47
C ILE A 45 -8.44 4.31 5.02
N LYS A 46 -7.68 5.19 4.38
CA LYS A 46 -7.58 6.61 4.76
C LYS A 46 -8.94 7.29 4.65
N GLU A 47 -9.69 7.01 3.58
CA GLU A 47 -11.03 7.56 3.38
C GLU A 47 -12.04 6.97 4.36
N ALA A 48 -12.04 5.65 4.57
CA ALA A 48 -13.02 4.97 5.41
C ALA A 48 -12.87 5.29 6.91
N HIS A 49 -11.63 5.36 7.41
CA HIS A 49 -11.37 5.46 8.86
C HIS A 49 -10.76 6.79 9.29
N HIS A 50 -10.39 7.66 8.36
CA HIS A 50 -9.68 8.92 8.63
C HIS A 50 -8.39 8.71 9.45
N LEU A 51 -7.72 7.58 9.22
CA LEU A 51 -6.49 7.21 9.92
C LEU A 51 -5.26 7.47 9.04
N PRO A 52 -4.15 7.99 9.62
CA PRO A 52 -2.89 8.04 8.91
C PRO A 52 -2.37 6.62 8.66
N VAL A 53 -1.84 6.40 7.46
CA VAL A 53 -1.18 5.14 7.09
C VAL A 53 0.28 5.44 6.76
N CYS A 54 1.20 4.76 7.43
CA CYS A 54 2.64 4.84 7.14
C CYS A 54 3.16 3.49 6.63
N HIS A 55 4.18 3.54 5.77
CA HIS A 55 4.84 2.37 5.20
C HIS A 55 6.36 2.46 5.38
N LEU A 56 7.03 1.32 5.47
CA LEU A 56 8.50 1.27 5.49
C LEU A 56 9.09 1.50 4.09
N THR A 57 8.42 1.03 3.03
CA THR A 57 8.81 1.32 1.66
C THR A 57 7.65 1.29 0.67
N SER A 58 7.89 1.74 -0.57
CA SER A 58 6.91 1.73 -1.65
C SER A 58 7.38 1.03 -2.93
N LEU A 59 6.47 0.71 -3.86
CA LEU A 59 6.83 0.18 -5.19
C LEU A 59 7.80 1.10 -5.92
N GLN A 60 7.58 2.42 -5.89
CA GLN A 60 8.49 3.39 -6.48
C GLN A 60 9.90 3.36 -5.85
N GLU A 61 10.00 3.16 -4.55
CA GLU A 61 11.29 3.01 -3.86
C GLU A 61 12.00 1.71 -4.24
N ILE A 62 11.26 0.60 -4.35
CA ILE A 62 11.79 -0.68 -4.81
C ILE A 62 12.32 -0.55 -6.25
N MET A 63 11.56 0.09 -7.15
CA MET A 63 12.00 0.33 -8.52
C MET A 63 13.26 1.22 -8.56
N ARG A 64 13.32 2.29 -7.76
CA ARG A 64 14.52 3.13 -7.63
C ARG A 64 15.72 2.36 -7.08
N TYR A 65 15.50 1.40 -6.19
CA TYR A 65 16.55 0.54 -5.67
C TYR A 65 17.10 -0.36 -6.78
N ILE A 66 16.23 -1.02 -7.55
CA ILE A 66 16.62 -1.89 -8.66
C ILE A 66 17.39 -1.10 -9.74
N GLU A 67 16.96 0.12 -10.08
CA GLU A 67 17.65 0.96 -11.07
C GLU A 67 19.10 1.30 -10.70
N ARG A 68 19.45 1.23 -9.40
CA ARG A 68 20.80 1.53 -8.89
C ARG A 68 21.69 0.29 -8.74
N HIS A 69 21.17 -0.91 -9.01
CA HIS A 69 21.87 -2.17 -8.78
C HIS A 69 21.82 -3.05 -10.03
N GLU A 70 22.95 -3.16 -10.73
CA GLU A 70 23.03 -3.89 -12.01
C GLU A 70 22.60 -5.36 -11.89
N ASP A 71 22.85 -5.99 -10.74
CA ASP A 71 22.44 -7.37 -10.44
C ASP A 71 20.93 -7.61 -10.59
N TYR A 72 20.11 -6.56 -10.47
CA TYR A 72 18.66 -6.63 -10.55
C TYR A 72 18.07 -6.00 -11.83
N ALA A 73 18.92 -5.48 -12.73
CA ALA A 73 18.47 -4.73 -13.91
C ALA A 73 17.49 -5.52 -14.80
N SER A 74 17.63 -6.84 -14.85
CA SER A 74 16.76 -7.75 -15.60
C SER A 74 15.29 -7.69 -15.14
N HIS A 75 15.02 -7.31 -13.89
CA HIS A 75 13.67 -7.22 -13.34
C HIS A 75 12.94 -5.92 -13.68
N MET A 76 13.64 -4.87 -14.10
CA MET A 76 13.04 -3.55 -14.34
C MET A 76 11.96 -3.56 -15.42
N GLY A 77 12.13 -4.39 -16.47
CA GLY A 77 11.14 -4.52 -17.53
C GLY A 77 9.80 -5.03 -16.99
N ALA A 78 9.82 -6.11 -16.21
CA ALA A 78 8.63 -6.69 -15.60
C ALA A 78 7.97 -5.72 -14.60
N MET A 79 8.77 -5.02 -13.78
CA MET A 79 8.26 -4.03 -12.82
C MET A 79 7.55 -2.86 -13.50
N ARG A 80 8.06 -2.36 -14.63
CA ARG A 80 7.41 -1.27 -15.38
C ARG A 80 6.10 -1.71 -16.04
N VAL A 81 6.05 -2.92 -16.58
CA VAL A 81 4.80 -3.50 -17.11
C VAL A 81 3.76 -3.58 -16.00
N TYR A 82 4.18 -4.13 -14.85
CA TYR A 82 3.34 -4.26 -13.69
C TYR A 82 2.81 -2.92 -13.16
N GLN A 83 3.68 -1.93 -12.97
CA GLN A 83 3.29 -0.58 -12.56
C GLN A 83 2.31 0.06 -13.56
N LYS A 84 2.52 -0.13 -14.86
CA LYS A 84 1.61 0.40 -15.88
C LYS A 84 0.22 -0.24 -15.82
N GLU A 85 0.15 -1.53 -15.53
CA GLU A 85 -1.11 -2.28 -15.51
C GLU A 85 -1.90 -2.04 -14.21
N TYR A 86 -1.23 -2.09 -13.06
CA TYR A 86 -1.87 -2.10 -11.75
C TYR A 86 -1.67 -0.81 -10.94
N GLY A 87 -0.70 0.04 -11.31
CA GLY A 87 -0.36 1.23 -10.55
C GLY A 87 -1.49 2.25 -10.48
N ILE A 88 -1.60 2.94 -9.36
CA ILE A 88 -2.45 4.13 -9.22
C ILE A 88 -1.86 5.29 -10.03
N THR A 89 -2.73 6.13 -10.63
CA THR A 89 -2.30 7.35 -11.30
C THR A 89 -2.10 8.43 -10.24
N ALA A 90 -0.89 8.97 -10.13
CA ALA A 90 -0.60 10.10 -9.25
C ALA A 90 -1.33 11.38 -9.70
#